data_AF-A0A382MC37-F1
#
_entry.id   AF-A0A382MC37-F1
#
_cell.length_a   1.000
_cell.length_b   1.000
_cell.length_c   1.000
_cell.angle_alpha   90.00
_cell.angle_beta   90.00
_cell.angle_gamma   90.00
#
_symmetry.space_group_name_H-M   'P 1'
#
loop_
_entity.id
_entity.type
_entity.pdbx_description
1 polymer ?
#
loop_
_entity_poly.entity_id
_entity_poly.type
_entity_poly.pdbx_seq_one_letter_code
_entity_poly.pdbx_strand_id
1 'polypeptide(L)'
;MKTFQEYLDATLEALKKKVVFRGGKKVVLKKTDKKGFKVVGGKEVKMDAKEKMNRKKAAKKAAMKRKSGAAAAAKKRAKSMKKRRGM
;
A
#
# COMPACT_ATOMS: atom_id res chain seq x y z
N MET A 1 12.08 -20.47 21.56
CA MET A 1 12.32 -19.09 22.07
C MET A 1 12.61 -18.18 20.89
N LYS A 2 12.15 -16.92 20.92
CA LYS A 2 12.60 -15.92 19.94
C LYS A 2 14.05 -15.54 20.24
N THR A 3 14.83 -15.24 19.21
CA THR A 3 16.20 -14.73 19.40
C THR A 3 16.16 -13.30 19.98
N PHE A 4 17.23 -12.89 20.66
CA PHE A 4 17.35 -11.54 21.21
C PHE A 4 17.19 -10.45 20.13
N GLN A 5 17.68 -10.72 18.91
CA GLN A 5 17.51 -9.83 17.77
C GLN A 5 16.05 -9.70 17.34
N GLU A 6 15.29 -10.81 17.28
CA GLU A 6 13.84 -10.77 16.99
C GLU A 6 13.04 -10.06 18.09
N TYR A 7 13.54 -10.08 19.34
CA TYR A 7 12.95 -9.33 20.44
C TYR A 7 13.20 -7.83 20.28
N LEU A 8 14.42 -7.43 19.94
CA LEU A 8 14.78 -6.03 19.64
C LEU A 8 14.00 -5.49 18.45
N ASP A 9 13.92 -6.23 17.34
CA ASP A 9 13.17 -5.83 16.16
C ASP A 9 11.65 -5.74 16.42
N ALA A 10 11.13 -6.52 17.38
CA ALA A 10 9.73 -6.47 17.78
C ALA A 10 9.42 -5.33 18.78
N THR A 11 10.42 -4.87 19.55
CA THR A 11 10.27 -3.87 20.63
C THR A 11 10.67 -2.45 20.21
N LEU A 12 11.62 -2.29 19.29
CA LEU A 12 11.96 -1.00 18.70
C LEU A 12 10.90 -0.56 17.67
N GLU A 13 10.63 0.75 17.59
CA GLU A 13 9.70 1.30 16.59
C GLU A 13 10.21 1.00 15.18
N ALA A 14 9.45 0.27 14.37
CA ALA A 14 9.80 -0.08 12.98
C ALA A 14 9.51 1.08 12.01
N LEU A 15 9.85 2.29 12.45
CA LEU A 15 9.51 3.55 11.82
C LEU A 15 10.55 3.91 10.76
N LYS A 16 10.26 3.54 9.51
CA LYS A 16 11.12 3.89 8.38
C LYS A 16 10.76 5.28 7.82
N LYS A 17 11.78 6.10 7.62
CA LYS A 17 11.67 7.35 6.87
C LYS A 17 11.64 7.02 5.37
N LYS A 18 10.52 7.28 4.70
CA LYS A 18 10.39 7.17 3.25
C LYS A 18 10.40 8.56 2.64
N VAL A 19 11.43 8.85 1.85
CA VAL A 19 11.48 10.06 1.02
C VAL A 19 10.55 9.86 -0.18
N VAL A 20 9.66 10.83 -0.42
CA VAL A 20 8.84 10.91 -1.63
C VAL A 20 8.89 12.33 -2.17
N PHE A 21 8.77 12.49 -3.47
CA PHE A 21 8.65 13.80 -4.10
C PHE A 21 7.17 14.07 -4.40
N ARG A 22 6.64 15.20 -3.90
CA ARG A 22 5.25 15.63 -4.12
C ARG A 22 5.28 17.08 -4.60
N GLY A 23 4.73 17.34 -5.79
CA GLY A 23 4.74 18.68 -6.39
C GLY A 23 6.16 19.25 -6.55
N GLY A 24 7.14 18.43 -6.93
CA GLY A 24 8.54 18.83 -7.10
C GLY A 24 9.34 19.00 -5.79
N LYS A 25 8.69 18.96 -4.62
CA LYS A 25 9.36 19.11 -3.32
C LYS A 25 9.62 17.76 -2.65
N LYS A 26 10.77 17.65 -1.98
CA LYS A 26 11.15 16.48 -1.18
C LYS A 26 10.35 16.45 0.13
N VAL A 27 9.55 15.40 0.33
CA VAL A 27 8.75 15.17 1.53
C VAL A 27 9.21 13.89 2.21
N VAL A 28 9.53 13.97 3.51
CA VAL A 28 9.91 12.79 4.30
C VAL A 28 8.69 12.25 5.03
N LEU A 29 8.22 11.08 4.64
CA LEU A 29 7.12 10.39 5.30
C LEU A 29 7.65 9.42 6.35
N LYS A 30 7.04 9.44 7.53
CA LYS A 30 7.22 8.40 8.54
C LYS A 30 6.24 7.26 8.25
N LYS A 31 6.73 6.07 7.95
CA LYS A 31 5.91 4.87 7.70
C LYS A 31 6.33 3.73 8.62
N THR A 32 5.35 2.92 8.98
CA THR A 32 5.56 1.66 9.71
C THR A 32 5.49 0.50 8.74
N ASP A 33 6.42 -0.44 8.86
CA ASP A 33 6.37 -1.73 8.15
C ASP A 33 5.67 -2.82 8.98
N LYS A 34 5.30 -2.52 10.24
CA LYS A 34 4.72 -3.49 11.17
C LYS A 34 3.24 -3.74 10.83
N LYS A 35 2.90 -5.01 10.59
CA LYS A 35 1.54 -5.40 10.21
C LYS A 35 0.54 -5.07 11.30
N GLY A 36 -0.50 -4.31 10.94
CA GLY A 36 -1.57 -3.93 11.85
C GLY A 36 -1.25 -2.76 12.78
N PHE A 37 -0.19 -2.01 12.49
CA PHE A 37 0.15 -0.74 13.15
C PHE A 37 0.00 0.43 12.17
N LYS A 38 -0.31 1.61 12.70
CA LYS A 38 -0.38 2.88 11.97
C LYS A 38 0.56 3.88 12.63
N VAL A 39 1.02 4.86 11.86
CA VAL A 39 1.79 5.98 12.41
C VAL A 39 0.82 7.11 12.75
N VAL A 40 0.79 7.55 14.01
CA VAL A 40 0.01 8.70 14.49
C VAL A 40 0.94 9.60 15.29
N GLY A 41 1.01 10.89 14.96
CA GLY A 41 1.90 11.83 15.65
C GLY A 41 3.39 11.47 15.56
N GLY A 42 3.77 10.64 14.58
CA GLY A 42 5.14 10.16 14.43
C GLY A 42 5.52 8.98 15.32
N LYS A 43 4.57 8.36 16.03
CA LYS A 43 4.73 7.12 16.81
C LYS A 43 3.93 5.97 16.20
N GLU A 44 4.35 4.73 16.45
CA GLU A 44 3.60 3.54 16.03
C GLU A 44 2.47 3.20 17.02
N VAL A 45 1.24 3.13 16.52
CA VAL A 45 0.05 2.79 17.30
C VAL A 45 -0.63 1.56 16.69
N LYS A 46 -0.99 0.59 17.54
CA LYS A 46 -1.71 -0.62 17.11
C LYS A 46 -3.09 -0.22 16.57
N MET A 47 -3.46 -0.75 15.41
CA MET A 47 -4.80 -0.52 14.86
C MET A 47 -5.84 -1.34 15.62
N ASP A 48 -7.02 -0.76 15.80
CA ASP A 48 -8.18 -1.43 16.36
C ASP A 48 -8.68 -2.55 15.44
N ALA A 49 -9.41 -3.52 16.01
CA ALA A 49 -9.97 -4.63 15.26
C ALA A 49 -10.92 -4.17 14.15
N LYS A 50 -11.77 -3.16 14.45
CA LYS A 50 -12.69 -2.55 13.47
C LYS A 50 -11.94 -1.89 12.31
N GLU A 51 -10.85 -1.17 12.61
CA GLU A 51 -10.04 -0.51 11.59
C GLU A 51 -9.36 -1.54 10.67
N LYS A 52 -8.81 -2.63 11.24
CA LYS A 52 -8.22 -3.74 10.48
C LYS A 52 -9.24 -4.37 9.52
N MET A 53 -10.45 -4.63 10.00
CA MET A 53 -11.51 -5.22 9.17
C MET A 53 -11.91 -4.29 8.03
N ASN A 54 -12.10 -2.99 8.32
CA ASN A 54 -12.47 -2.00 7.31
C ASN A 54 -11.40 -1.86 6.23
N ARG A 55 -10.11 -1.83 6.61
CA ARG A 55 -9.00 -1.81 5.64
C ARG A 55 -8.98 -3.05 4.76
N LYS A 56 -9.24 -4.24 5.31
CA LYS A 56 -9.34 -5.50 4.53
C LYS A 56 -10.49 -5.43 3.52
N LYS A 57 -11.67 -4.99 3.94
CA LYS A 57 -12.85 -4.82 3.04
C LYS A 57 -12.58 -3.80 1.94
N ALA A 58 -11.96 -2.67 2.28
CA ALA A 58 -11.59 -1.63 1.32
C ALA A 58 -10.57 -2.13 0.29
N ALA A 59 -9.53 -2.85 0.74
CA ALA A 59 -8.53 -3.44 -0.14
C ALA A 59 -9.16 -4.44 -1.14
N LYS A 60 -10.07 -5.30 -0.67
CA LYS A 60 -10.82 -6.23 -1.54
C LYS A 60 -11.62 -5.47 -2.60
N LYS A 61 -12.36 -4.43 -2.20
CA LYS A 61 -13.14 -3.60 -3.13
C LYS A 61 -12.25 -2.87 -4.15
N ALA A 62 -11.12 -2.31 -3.71
CA ALA A 62 -10.17 -1.65 -4.59
C ALA A 62 -9.55 -2.61 -5.62
N ALA A 63 -9.20 -3.83 -5.22
CA ALA A 63 -8.69 -4.85 -6.12
C ALA A 63 -9.71 -5.23 -7.20
N MET A 64 -10.99 -5.41 -6.83
CA MET A 64 -12.07 -5.69 -7.79
C MET A 64 -12.24 -4.56 -8.81
N LYS A 65 -12.30 -3.30 -8.35
CA LYS A 65 -12.40 -2.12 -9.23
C LYS A 65 -11.21 -2.01 -10.18
N ARG A 66 -10.00 -2.31 -9.72
CA ARG A 66 -8.80 -2.32 -10.57
C ARG A 66 -8.87 -3.41 -11.63
N LYS A 67 -9.31 -4.62 -11.27
CA LYS A 67 -9.46 -5.74 -12.21
C LYS A 67 -10.42 -5.40 -13.34
N SER A 68 -11.60 -4.88 -13.02
CA SER A 68 -12.61 -4.52 -14.04
C SER A 68 -12.15 -3.37 -14.93
N GLY A 69 -11.60 -2.30 -14.35
CA GLY A 69 -11.08 -1.16 -15.11
C GLY A 69 -9.90 -1.53 -16.01
N ALA A 70 -8.97 -2.36 -15.52
CA ALA A 70 -7.82 -2.81 -16.29
C ALA A 70 -8.23 -3.66 -17.49
N ALA A 71 -9.19 -4.59 -17.33
CA ALA A 71 -9.70 -5.42 -18.41
C ALA A 71 -10.35 -4.57 -19.52
N ALA A 72 -11.19 -3.60 -19.13
CA ALA A 72 -11.82 -2.69 -20.10
C ALA A 72 -10.79 -1.85 -20.85
N ALA A 73 -9.79 -1.31 -20.15
CA ALA A 73 -8.70 -0.54 -20.76
C ALA A 73 -7.86 -1.41 -21.71
N ALA A 74 -7.54 -2.65 -21.33
CA ALA A 74 -6.83 -3.60 -22.18
C ALA A 74 -7.61 -3.93 -23.45
N LYS A 75 -8.92 -4.18 -23.35
CA LYS A 75 -9.80 -4.43 -24.50
C LYS A 75 -9.82 -3.24 -25.47
N LYS A 76 -9.93 -2.01 -24.95
CA LYS A 76 -9.87 -0.79 -25.77
C LYS A 76 -8.51 -0.63 -26.47
N ARG A 77 -7.41 -0.87 -25.75
CA ARG A 77 -6.05 -0.84 -26.33
C ARG A 77 -5.88 -1.90 -27.43
N ALA A 78 -6.33 -3.13 -27.19
CA ALA A 78 -6.25 -4.21 -28.18
C ALA A 78 -7.03 -3.87 -29.46
N LYS A 79 -8.26 -3.33 -29.34
CA LYS A 79 -9.06 -2.90 -30.52
C LYS A 79 -8.38 -1.78 -31.30
N SER A 80 -7.83 -0.78 -30.60
CA SER A 80 -7.08 0.33 -31.22
C SER A 80 -5.83 -0.17 -31.95
N MET A 81 -5.06 -1.06 -31.32
CA MET A 81 -3.86 -1.65 -31.93
C MET A 81 -4.19 -2.55 -33.12
N LYS A 82 -5.29 -3.32 -33.07
CA LYS A 82 -5.77 -4.12 -34.20
C LYS A 82 -6.02 -3.23 -35.43
N LYS A 83 -6.81 -2.15 -35.25
CA LYS A 83 -7.07 -1.16 -36.31
C LYS A 83 -5.77 -0.52 -36.84
N ARG A 84 -4.83 -0.18 -35.96
CA ARG A 84 -3.54 0.43 -36.36
C ARG A 84 -2.65 -0.52 -37.14
N ARG A 85 -2.70 -1.83 -36.86
CA ARG A 85 -1.89 -2.85 -37.55
C ARG A 85 -2.52 -3.34 -38.86
N GLY A 86 -3.68 -2.80 -39.26
CA GLY A 86 -4.35 -3.19 -40.50
C GLY A 86 -4.95 -4.61 -40.49
N MET A 87 -5.16 -5.17 -39.29
CA MET A 87 -5.82 -6.48 -39.07
C MET A 87 -7.29 -6.35 -38.69
#